data_AF-A0A392RAT5-F1
#
_entry.id   AF-A0A392RAT5-F1
#
_cell.length_a   1.000
_cell.length_b   1.000
_cell.length_c   1.000
_cell.angle_alpha   90.00
_cell.angle_beta   90.00
_cell.angle_gamma   90.00
#
_symmetry.space_group_name_H-M   'P 1'
#
loop_
_entity.id
_entity.type
_entity.pdbx_description
1 polymer ?
#
loop_
_entity_poly.entity_id
_entity_poly.type
_entity_poly.pdbx_seq_one_letter_code
_entity_poly.pdbx_strand_id
1 'polypeptide(L)' 'AKLLDPQEEYFKDKIISRDDGTKKDKKDLDIVLGTENAILILDDKEEHQ' A
#
# COMPACT_ATOMS: atom_id res chain seq x y z
N ALA A 1 3.93 -8.59 7.96
CA ALA A 1 2.50 -8.93 8.12
C ALA A 1 2.28 -10.18 8.99
N LYS A 2 3.06 -10.40 10.07
CA LYS A 2 3.18 -11.70 10.76
C LYS A 2 1.89 -12.29 11.33
N LEU A 3 0.89 -11.46 11.64
CA LEU A 3 -0.42 -11.89 12.12
C LEU A 3 -1.37 -12.29 10.98
N LEU A 4 -1.35 -11.54 9.88
CA LEU A 4 -2.29 -11.71 8.75
C LEU A 4 -1.74 -12.65 7.66
N ASP A 5 -0.43 -12.79 7.57
CA ASP A 5 0.28 -13.70 6.67
C ASP A 5 1.47 -14.33 7.39
N PRO A 6 1.23 -15.27 8.33
CA PRO A 6 2.29 -15.92 9.09
C PRO A 6 3.24 -16.76 8.21
N GLN A 7 2.76 -17.24 7.07
CA GLN A 7 3.49 -18.10 6.13
C GLN A 7 4.19 -17.32 5.00
N GLU A 8 4.00 -16.00 4.93
CA GLU A 8 4.58 -15.12 3.90
C GLU A 8 4.17 -15.50 2.46
N GLU A 9 2.95 -16.02 2.27
CA GLU A 9 2.48 -16.48 0.96
C GLU A 9 1.83 -15.36 0.14
N TYR A 10 1.16 -14.42 0.81
CA TYR A 10 0.28 -13.45 0.17
C TYR A 10 0.98 -12.10 -0.07
N PHE A 11 1.50 -11.48 0.98
CA PHE A 11 2.04 -10.12 0.88
C PHE A 11 3.51 -10.15 0.49
N LYS A 12 4.28 -11.16 0.93
CA LYS A 12 5.73 -11.25 0.70
C LYS A 12 6.42 -9.93 1.06
N ASP A 13 7.11 -9.34 0.09
CA ASP A 13 7.80 -8.05 0.11
C ASP A 13 6.92 -6.86 -0.32
N LYS A 14 5.67 -7.11 -0.77
CA LYS A 14 4.70 -6.07 -1.13
C LYS A 14 4.00 -5.50 0.11
N ILE A 15 4.80 -4.99 1.04
CA ILE A 15 4.34 -4.31 2.25
C ILE A 15 4.90 -2.89 2.21
N ILE A 16 4.01 -1.92 2.21
CA ILE A 16 4.33 -0.50 2.26
C ILE A 16 3.89 0.03 3.61
N SER A 17 4.81 0.64 4.35
CA SER A 17 4.57 1.30 5.63
C SER A 17 4.59 2.83 5.48
N ARG A 18 4.25 3.55 6.54
CA ARG A 18 4.36 5.02 6.57
C ARG A 18 5.78 5.49 6.30
N ASP A 19 6.78 4.74 6.74
CA ASP A 19 8.19 5.12 6.64
C ASP A 19 8.72 4.96 5.21
N ASP A 20 7.99 4.23 4.35
CA ASP A 20 8.29 4.05 2.92
C ASP A 20 7.68 5.16 2.04
N GLY A 21 6.81 6.01 2.62
CA GLY A 21 6.09 7.06 1.90
C GLY A 21 6.96 8.27 1.54
N THR A 22 6.80 8.79 0.33
CA THR A 22 7.49 9.99 -0.17
C THR A 22 6.84 11.30 0.31
N LYS A 23 5.57 11.24 0.72
CA LYS A 23 4.75 12.38 1.14
C LYS A 23 4.27 12.18 2.57
N LYS A 24 4.46 13.22 3.39
CA LYS A 24 3.99 13.21 4.77
C LYS A 24 2.46 13.19 4.81
N ASP A 25 1.90 12.24 5.57
CA ASP A 25 0.47 12.09 5.85
C ASP A 25 -0.43 11.75 4.63
N LYS A 26 0.15 11.32 3.50
CA LYS A 26 -0.61 10.83 2.33
C LYS A 26 -0.18 9.43 1.93
N LYS A 27 -1.16 8.58 1.59
CA LYS A 27 -0.93 7.34 0.85
C LYS A 27 -0.95 7.72 -0.62
N ASP A 28 0.13 7.46 -1.35
CA ASP A 28 0.22 7.74 -2.78
C ASP A 28 0.74 6.49 -3.50
N LEU A 29 0.44 6.36 -4.79
CA LEU A 29 0.83 5.22 -5.62
C LEU A 29 2.23 5.37 -6.23
N ASP A 30 2.93 6.45 -5.92
CA ASP A 30 4.22 6.79 -6.53
C ASP A 30 5.35 5.79 -6.24
N ILE A 31 5.16 4.94 -5.23
CA ILE A 31 6.05 3.83 -4.87
C ILE A 31 5.60 2.47 -5.41
N VAL A 32 4.40 2.38 -6.01
CA VAL A 32 3.88 1.17 -6.63
C VAL A 32 4.19 1.19 -8.12
N LEU A 33 5.18 0.41 -8.54
CA LEU A 33 5.52 0.24 -9.96
C LEU A 33 4.47 -0.65 -10.64
N GLY A 34 3.50 -0.02 -11.33
CA GLY A 34 2.46 -0.70 -12.10
C GLY A 34 1.69 0.29 -12.97
N THR A 35 1.04 -0.21 -14.02
CA THR A 35 0.11 0.63 -14.81
C THR A 35 -1.07 1.00 -13.90
N GLU A 36 -1.35 2.30 -13.73
CA GLU A 36 -2.37 2.79 -12.79
C GLU A 36 -3.75 2.13 -12.99
N ASN A 37 -4.07 1.74 -14.23
CA ASN A 37 -5.32 1.08 -14.59
C ASN A 37 -5.50 -0.36 -14.07
N ALA A 38 -4.48 -0.95 -13.45
CA ALA A 38 -4.53 -2.29 -12.87
C ALA A 38 -4.59 -2.28 -11.33
N ILE A 39 -4.66 -1.10 -10.71
CA ILE A 39 -4.55 -0.93 -9.26
C ILE A 39 -5.92 -0.59 -8.66
N LEU A 40 -6.32 -1.32 -7.62
CA LEU A 40 -7.52 -1.05 -6.82
C LEU A 40 -7.11 -0.68 -5.39
N ILE A 41 -7.48 0.52 -4.94
CA ILE A 41 -7.29 0.96 -3.55
C ILE A 41 -8.58 0.68 -2.77
N LEU A 42 -8.45 0.00 -1.63
CA LEU A 42 -9.52 -0.21 -0.66
C LEU A 42 -9.10 0.47 0.65
N ASP A 43 -9.76 1.56 1.00
CA ASP A 43 -9.48 2.34 2.22
C ASP A 43 -10.81 2.69 2.92
N ASP A 44 -10.82 2.75 4.24
CA ASP A 44 -12.00 3.13 5.03
C ASP A 44 -12.19 4.65 5.12
N LYS A 45 -11.20 5.41 4.66
CA LYS A 45 -11.22 6.87 4.58
C LYS A 45 -11.37 7.32 3.14
N GLU A 46 -12.33 8.19 2.88
CA GLU A 46 -12.35 8.94 1.63
C GLU A 46 -11.14 9.88 1.57
N GLU A 47 -10.55 10.03 0.38
CA GLU A 47 -9.58 11.08 0.13
C GLU A 47 -10.24 12.44 0.36
N HIS A 48 -9.89 13.11 1.45
CA HIS A 48 -10.15 14.54 1.55
C HIS A 48 -9.29 15.25 0.50
N GLN A 49 -9.96 15.80 -0.52
CA GLN A 49 -9.36 16.73 -1.48
C GLN A 49 -8.77 17.95 -0.77
#